data_AF-A0A090W567-F1
#
_entry.id   AF-A0A090W567-F1
#
_cell.length_a   1.000
_cell.length_b   1.000
_cell.length_c   1.000
_cell.angle_alpha   90.00
_cell.angle_beta   90.00
_cell.angle_gamma   90.00
#
_symmetry.space_group_name_H-M   'P 1'
#
loop_
_entity.id
_entity.type
_entity.pdbx_description
1 polymer ?
#
loop_
_entity_poly.entity_id
_entity_poly.type
_entity_poly.pdbx_seq_one_letter_code
_entity_poly.pdbx_strand_id
1 'polypeptide(L)'
;MQNITDHIYGRTNVITRKDRPNLFLKELQIYMDFLNNKFEEAKTSMGRKEGKYFKVFINNMKSGIDYYQNLFNEVTTSFNDAKGTILNELEKTKTVLNQFQRELEAIPVKV
;
A
#
# COMPACT_ATOMS: atom_id res chain seq x y z
N MET A 1 2.44 -21.18 12.96
CA MET A 1 1.96 -19.78 12.89
C MET A 1 1.71 -19.48 11.43
N GLN A 2 0.46 -19.26 11.03
CA GLN A 2 0.12 -18.90 9.65
C GLN A 2 0.40 -17.41 9.50
N ASN A 3 1.34 -17.06 8.62
CA ASN A 3 1.83 -15.70 8.50
C ASN A 3 0.79 -14.83 7.77
N ILE A 4 0.71 -13.56 8.19
CA ILE A 4 -0.09 -12.50 7.57
C ILE A 4 0.26 -12.33 6.07
N THR A 5 1.46 -12.73 5.67
CA THR A 5 1.92 -12.82 4.28
C THR A 5 1.12 -13.84 3.45
N ASP A 6 0.60 -14.93 4.04
CA ASP A 6 -0.20 -15.91 3.30
C ASP A 6 -1.58 -15.38 2.90
N HIS A 7 -2.13 -14.36 3.58
CA HIS A 7 -3.40 -13.75 3.13
C HIS A 7 -3.20 -12.68 2.05
N ILE A 8 -1.99 -12.13 1.91
CA ILE A 8 -1.64 -11.21 0.83
C ILE A 8 -1.13 -12.00 -0.40
N TYR A 9 -0.48 -13.16 -0.21
CA TYR A 9 0.22 -13.90 -1.27
C TYR A 9 -0.23 -15.36 -1.47
N GLY A 10 -1.11 -15.90 -0.61
CA GLY A 10 -1.62 -17.27 -0.68
C GLY A 10 -2.66 -17.41 -1.77
N ARG A 11 -2.16 -17.58 -3.00
CA ARG A 11 -2.92 -17.83 -4.22
C ARG A 11 -3.74 -16.61 -4.64
N THR A 12 -3.23 -15.87 -5.60
CA THR A 12 -3.84 -15.76 -6.93
C THR A 12 -2.90 -14.92 -7.78
N ASN A 13 -2.53 -15.42 -8.95
CA ASN A 13 -2.12 -14.55 -10.05
C ASN A 13 -3.22 -13.49 -10.24
N VAL A 14 -3.13 -12.32 -9.60
CA VAL A 14 -4.15 -11.26 -9.78
C VAL A 14 -3.94 -10.51 -11.11
N ILE A 15 -2.95 -10.93 -11.91
CA ILE A 15 -2.72 -10.42 -13.27
C ILE A 15 -2.91 -11.56 -14.29
N THR A 16 -4.10 -12.18 -14.29
CA THR A 16 -4.59 -12.96 -15.43
C THR A 16 -5.66 -12.17 -16.18
N ARG A 17 -5.34 -10.95 -16.64
CA ARG A 17 -6.05 -10.32 -17.77
C ARG A 17 -5.06 -9.62 -18.70
N LYS A 18 -5.26 -9.82 -20.00
CA LYS A 18 -4.56 -9.16 -21.12
C LYS A 18 -4.98 -7.70 -21.32
N ASP A 19 -5.77 -7.15 -20.41
CA ASP A 19 -6.42 -5.84 -20.57
C ASP A 19 -5.72 -4.84 -19.63
N ARG A 20 -5.17 -3.77 -20.22
CA ARG A 20 -4.20 -2.80 -19.67
C ARG A 20 -4.21 -2.64 -18.13
N PRO A 21 -3.16 -3.07 -17.40
CA PRO A 21 -2.99 -2.69 -16.01
C PRO A 21 -2.85 -1.16 -15.92
N ASN A 22 -3.67 -0.52 -15.08
CA ASN A 22 -3.58 0.91 -14.82
C ASN A 22 -2.16 1.25 -14.34
N LEU A 23 -1.46 2.14 -15.05
CA LEU A 23 -0.07 2.51 -14.79
C LEU A 23 0.15 2.89 -13.31
N PHE A 24 -0.80 3.62 -12.73
CA PHE A 24 -0.80 4.01 -11.32
C PHE A 24 -0.75 2.81 -10.35
N LEU A 25 -1.50 1.73 -10.60
CA LEU A 25 -1.50 0.56 -9.72
C LEU A 25 -0.14 -0.15 -9.77
N LYS A 26 0.50 -0.21 -10.94
CA LYS A 26 1.87 -0.74 -11.07
C LYS A 26 2.88 0.10 -10.31
N GLU A 27 2.81 1.43 -10.44
CA GLU A 27 3.69 2.34 -9.71
C GLU A 27 3.47 2.22 -8.19
N LEU A 28 2.21 2.14 -7.75
CA LEU A 28 1.87 1.93 -6.34
C LEU A 28 2.44 0.62 -5.80
N GLN A 29 2.32 -0.49 -6.55
CA GLN A 29 2.91 -1.78 -6.18
C GLN A 29 4.43 -1.68 -6.01
N ILE A 30 5.13 -1.07 -6.98
CA ILE A 30 6.58 -0.89 -6.91
C ILE A 30 6.97 -0.07 -5.68
N TYR A 31 6.25 1.01 -5.38
CA TYR A 31 6.52 1.83 -4.20
C TYR A 31 6.21 1.12 -2.88
N MET A 32 5.17 0.28 -2.84
CA MET A 32 4.84 -0.55 -1.68
C MET A 32 5.92 -1.62 -1.44
N ASP A 33 6.42 -2.27 -2.48
CA ASP A 33 7.51 -3.23 -2.39
C ASP A 33 8.80 -2.58 -1.88
N PHE A 34 9.13 -1.40 -2.41
CA PHE A 34 10.28 -0.62 -1.96
C PHE A 34 10.16 -0.22 -0.48
N LEU A 35 9.00 0.30 -0.09
CA LEU A 35 8.72 0.70 1.29
C LEU A 35 8.86 -0.50 2.23
N ASN A 36 8.30 -1.65 1.86
CA ASN A 36 8.35 -2.87 2.67
C ASN A 36 9.80 -3.34 2.87
N ASN A 37 10.59 -3.43 1.80
CA ASN A 37 11.99 -3.85 1.90
C ASN A 37 12.80 -2.90 2.79
N LYS A 38 12.64 -1.59 2.60
CA LYS A 38 13.26 -0.56 3.46
C LYS A 38 12.83 -0.68 4.92
N PHE A 39 11.56 -0.97 5.16
CA PHE A 39 11.01 -1.08 6.51
C PHE A 39 11.52 -2.33 7.23
N GLU A 40 11.58 -3.47 6.55
CA GLU A 40 12.17 -4.71 7.09
C GLU A 40 13.66 -4.56 7.41
N GLU A 41 14.44 -3.88 6.54
CA GLU A 41 15.83 -3.53 6.83
C GLU A 41 15.94 -2.68 8.11
N ALA A 42 15.06 -1.69 8.26
CA ALA A 42 15.09 -0.74 9.36
C ALA A 42 14.51 -1.30 10.67
N LYS A 43 13.68 -2.36 10.63
CA LYS A 43 13.03 -2.95 11.83
C LYS A 43 14.03 -3.36 12.92
N THR A 44 15.23 -3.78 12.53
CA THR A 44 16.26 -4.22 13.47
C THR A 44 16.97 -3.07 14.19
N SER A 45 16.98 -1.86 13.59
CA SER A 45 17.71 -0.69 14.07
C SER A 45 17.10 0.61 13.53
N MET A 46 15.89 0.96 13.97
CA MET A 46 15.20 2.18 13.53
C MET A 46 15.58 3.37 14.40
N GLY A 47 16.26 4.36 13.83
CA GLY A 47 16.53 5.65 14.48
C GLY A 47 15.41 6.68 14.28
N ARG A 48 15.51 7.82 14.95
CA ARG A 48 14.50 8.91 14.84
C ARG A 48 14.39 9.48 13.42
N LYS A 49 15.50 9.51 12.67
CA LYS A 49 15.52 10.04 11.29
C LYS A 49 14.76 9.11 10.35
N GLU A 50 15.00 7.81 10.50
CA GLU A 50 14.34 6.73 9.75
C GLU A 50 12.84 6.71 10.07
N GLY A 51 12.46 6.80 11.34
CA GLY A 51 11.06 6.90 11.74
C GLY A 51 10.33 8.12 11.14
N LYS A 52 10.99 9.28 11.12
CA LYS A 52 10.43 10.48 10.46
C LYS A 52 10.30 10.30 8.95
N TYR A 53 11.29 9.67 8.30
CA TYR A 53 11.25 9.34 6.88
C TYR A 53 10.06 8.45 6.55
N PHE A 54 9.88 7.32 7.25
CA PHE A 54 8.77 6.40 7.01
C PHE A 54 7.41 7.06 7.25
N LYS A 55 7.28 7.90 8.28
CA LYS A 55 6.06 8.64 8.55
C LYS A 55 5.68 9.57 7.38
N VAL A 56 6.64 10.32 6.84
CA VAL A 56 6.41 11.18 5.67
C VAL A 56 6.07 10.34 4.44
N PHE A 57 6.81 9.25 4.20
CA PHE A 57 6.57 8.36 3.06
C PHE A 57 5.15 7.77 3.09
N ILE A 58 4.73 7.23 4.23
CA ILE A 58 3.40 6.65 4.43
C ILE A 58 2.30 7.71 4.20
N ASN A 59 2.47 8.92 4.73
CA ASN A 59 1.50 10.01 4.53
C ASN A 59 1.36 10.42 3.06
N ASN A 60 2.48 10.48 2.33
CA ASN A 60 2.47 10.80 0.91
C ASN A 60 1.75 9.70 0.10
N MET A 61 2.00 8.42 0.42
CA MET A 61 1.33 7.29 -0.22
C MET A 61 -0.18 7.30 0.03
N LYS A 62 -0.61 7.57 1.28
CA LYS A 62 -2.04 7.74 1.62
C LYS A 62 -2.68 8.86 0.80
N SER A 63 -2.01 10.01 0.70
CA SER A 63 -2.50 11.15 -0.08
C SER A 63 -2.62 10.84 -1.57
N GLY A 64 -1.65 10.10 -2.14
CA GLY A 64 -1.71 9.65 -3.52
C GLY A 64 -2.87 8.67 -3.77
N ILE A 65 -3.09 7.72 -2.86
CA ILE A 65 -4.22 6.80 -2.90
C ILE A 65 -5.55 7.56 -2.87
N ASP A 66 -5.74 8.47 -1.91
CA ASP A 66 -6.97 9.24 -1.77
C ASP A 66 -7.23 10.11 -3.02
N TYR A 67 -6.19 10.72 -3.59
CA TYR A 67 -6.30 11.48 -4.84
C TYR A 67 -6.81 10.62 -6.00
N TYR A 68 -6.23 9.43 -6.21
CA TYR A 68 -6.68 8.55 -7.29
C TYR A 68 -8.05 7.93 -7.01
N GLN A 69 -8.39 7.62 -5.76
CA GLN A 69 -9.75 7.21 -5.38
C GLN A 69 -10.76 8.29 -5.80
N ASN A 70 -10.50 9.55 -5.50
CA ASN A 70 -11.37 10.67 -5.89
C ASN A 70 -11.46 10.83 -7.41
N LEU A 71 -10.33 10.79 -8.11
CA LEU A 71 -10.28 10.87 -9.57
C LEU A 71 -11.13 9.77 -10.23
N PHE A 72 -11.01 8.52 -9.79
CA PHE A 72 -11.81 7.41 -10.33
C PHE A 72 -13.29 7.47 -9.89
N ASN A 73 -13.58 8.06 -8.74
CA ASN A 73 -14.95 8.30 -8.30
C ASN A 73 -15.65 9.36 -9.14
N GLU A 74 -14.95 10.44 -9.53
CA GLU A 74 -15.43 11.50 -10.40
C GLU A 74 -15.59 11.06 -11.87
N VAL A 75 -14.81 10.07 -12.32
CA VAL A 75 -15.02 9.45 -13.64
C VAL A 75 -16.26 8.54 -13.57
N THR A 76 -17.43 9.08 -13.94
CA THR A 76 -18.72 8.37 -13.90
C THR A 76 -19.15 7.75 -15.24
N THR A 77 -18.47 8.03 -16.36
CA THR A 77 -19.13 7.84 -17.67
C THR A 77 -18.62 6.70 -18.55
N SER A 78 -17.60 5.89 -18.19
CA SER A 78 -17.19 4.75 -19.07
C SER A 78 -16.45 3.55 -18.47
N PHE A 79 -16.36 3.36 -17.14
CA PHE A 79 -15.55 2.25 -16.57
C PHE A 79 -16.19 1.61 -15.34
N ASN A 80 -17.36 0.96 -15.48
CA ASN A 80 -18.02 0.34 -14.32
C ASN A 80 -17.27 -0.87 -13.76
N ASP A 81 -16.73 -1.76 -14.59
CA ASP A 81 -16.07 -2.99 -14.10
C ASP A 81 -14.67 -2.77 -13.52
N ALA A 82 -13.88 -1.86 -14.13
CA ALA A 82 -12.54 -1.54 -13.66
C ALA A 82 -12.56 -0.70 -12.37
N LYS A 83 -13.54 0.20 -12.24
CA LYS A 83 -13.68 1.08 -11.07
C LYS A 83 -13.90 0.30 -9.77
N GLY A 84 -14.80 -0.68 -9.78
CA GLY A 84 -15.05 -1.51 -8.60
C GLY A 84 -13.80 -2.28 -8.13
N THR A 85 -13.02 -2.79 -9.08
CA THR A 85 -11.76 -3.51 -8.79
C THR A 85 -10.72 -2.57 -8.18
N ILE A 86 -10.53 -1.39 -8.78
CA ILE A 86 -9.58 -0.38 -8.31
C ILE A 86 -9.94 0.10 -6.90
N LEU A 87 -11.21 0.42 -6.65
CA LEU A 87 -11.66 0.88 -5.33
C LEU A 87 -11.43 -0.17 -4.24
N ASN A 88 -11.69 -1.45 -4.55
CA ASN A 88 -11.45 -2.55 -3.63
C ASN A 88 -9.95 -2.75 -3.32
N GLU A 89 -9.07 -2.63 -4.32
CA GLU A 89 -7.62 -2.69 -4.10
C GLU A 89 -7.11 -1.52 -3.25
N LEU A 90 -7.65 -0.32 -3.45
CA LEU A 90 -7.28 0.86 -2.67
C LEU A 90 -7.69 0.70 -1.20
N GLU A 91 -8.87 0.14 -0.91
CA GLU A 91 -9.30 -0.15 0.47
C GLU A 91 -8.45 -1.22 1.16
N LYS A 92 -8.08 -2.29 0.44
CA LYS A 92 -7.15 -3.29 0.98
C LYS A 92 -5.81 -2.67 1.33
N THR A 93 -5.28 -1.82 0.45
CA THR A 93 -4.02 -1.11 0.67
C THR A 93 -4.11 -0.19 1.89
N LYS A 94 -5.21 0.54 2.04
CA LYS A 94 -5.47 1.44 3.18
C LYS A 94 -5.47 0.67 4.52
N THR A 95 -6.06 -0.53 4.53
CA THR A 95 -6.06 -1.41 5.69
C THR A 95 -4.66 -1.85 6.10
N VAL A 96 -3.82 -2.23 5.13
CA VAL A 96 -2.41 -2.59 5.37
C VAL A 96 -1.62 -1.40 5.92
N LEU A 97 -1.79 -0.20 5.37
CA LEU A 97 -1.11 1.00 5.88
C LEU A 97 -1.52 1.35 7.32
N ASN A 98 -2.78 1.14 7.67
CA ASN A 98 -3.24 1.32 9.06
C ASN A 98 -2.62 0.29 10.00
N GLN A 99 -2.36 -0.93 9.52
CA GLN A 99 -1.67 -1.95 10.29
C GLN A 99 -0.19 -1.59 10.49
N PHE A 100 0.52 -1.13 9.45
CA PHE A 100 1.89 -0.64 9.60
C PHE A 100 2.00 0.56 10.54
N GLN A 101 1.02 1.46 10.54
CA GLN A 101 0.99 2.58 11.48
C GLN A 101 0.90 2.10 12.92
N ARG A 102 0.04 1.11 13.21
CA ARG A 102 -0.07 0.51 14.55
C ARG A 102 1.23 -0.19 14.97
N GLU A 103 1.88 -0.89 14.05
CA GLU A 103 3.16 -1.55 14.31
C GLU A 103 4.27 -0.54 14.58
N LEU A 104 4.32 0.56 13.83
CA LEU A 104 5.27 1.65 14.05
C LEU A 104 5.10 2.30 15.43
N GLU A 105 3.84 2.52 15.86
CA GLU A 105 3.52 3.06 17.18
C GLU A 105 3.85 2.09 18.33
N ALA A 106 3.86 0.78 18.05
CA ALA A 106 4.18 -0.27 19.01
C ALA A 106 5.69 -0.55 19.16
N ILE A 107 6.54 -0.05 18.25
CA ILE A 107 8.00 -0.22 18.36
C ILE A 107 8.55 0.75 19.42
N PRO A 108 9.15 0.25 20.51
CA PRO A 108 9.79 1.12 21.50
C PRO A 108 10.98 1.81 20.86
N VAL A 109 10.94 3.14 20.76
CA VAL A 109 12.06 3.96 20.32
C VAL A 109 13.21 3.76 21.29
N LYS A 110 14.25 3.03 20.88
CA LYS A 110 15.52 3.02 21.63
C LYS A 110 16.17 4.38 21.49
N VAL A 111 16.31 5.06 22.64
CA VAL A 111 17.08 6.31 22.80
C VAL A 111 18.56 6.01 22.63
#